data_AF-A0A2S5ZWJ7-F1
#
_entry.id   AF-A0A2S5ZWJ7-F1
#
_cell.length_a   1.000
_cell.length_b   1.000
_cell.length_c   1.000
_cell.angle_alpha   90.00
_cell.angle_beta   90.00
_cell.angle_gamma   90.00
#
_symmetry.space_group_name_H-M   'P 1'
#
loop_
_entity.id
_entity.type
_entity.pdbx_description
1 polymer ?
#
loop_
_entity_poly.entity_id
_entity_poly.type
_entity_poly.pdbx_seq_one_letter_code
_entity_poly.pdbx_strand_id
1 'polypeptide(L)'
;MSPVITSLNPSFGPPAGLNSVIITGSGFANVGPLTVRFGTTATTFTIDSDTQITAIAPPGTGTVNVTVQALLDGTSNPLPYTYGGALPTLTSIIPASGSAAGGTTVVLTGTHLTGATAVNFGGTPATSFTVNSDTQITAVAPAHTAGTVQVTVTTPSGTSNGVSYTYIAVPTLTSVTPSSGPPSGGTVVVLTGTGLTGATAVSFGGTPATLFTVNSDTQITVLTPAHTAGTVQVTVTTPGGTSNGVAFTYIAVPTLTSVTPSSGPPSGGTVVVLTGTGLTGATAVSFGGTPATLFTVNSDTQITVLTPAHTAGTVQVTVTTPGGTSNGVTYTYVSGLAPVNLGTASTFAVLGASTVTNAGATAITGNLGVSPGTAVTGFPPGTVTGGAIHAGDAVAAQAHTDLQAAYLDAAGRTPTAFVTADLAGQTLTSGVYKATGGIGLNGTVTLDGQGNPNAVFIFQAGSTLITGANSVVNLINGATAHNVFWQVGSSATLGANTNFAGNILTFTSDTVTTGTTVNGSVLALNGAVTLDTNTITAA
;
A
#
# COMPACT_ATOMS: atom_id res chain seq x y z
N MET A 1 -52.77 65.04 45.53
CA MET A 1 -51.51 64.82 46.27
C MET A 1 -50.37 65.04 45.30
N SER A 2 -49.30 65.73 45.71
CA SER A 2 -48.16 65.98 44.81
C SER A 2 -47.56 64.67 44.32
N PRO A 3 -47.19 64.56 43.03
CA PRO A 3 -46.52 63.39 42.52
C PRO A 3 -45.19 63.17 43.25
N VAL A 4 -44.75 61.93 43.39
CA VAL A 4 -43.45 61.58 43.98
C VAL A 4 -42.68 60.76 42.97
N ILE A 5 -41.41 61.09 42.73
CA ILE A 5 -40.54 60.27 41.88
C ILE A 5 -39.54 59.51 42.77
N THR A 6 -39.41 58.22 42.51
CA THR A 6 -38.58 57.31 43.31
C THR A 6 -37.33 56.86 42.56
N SER A 7 -37.37 56.79 41.22
CA SER A 7 -36.19 56.47 40.41
C SER A 7 -36.28 56.98 38.98
N LEU A 8 -35.12 57.13 38.35
CA LEU A 8 -34.94 57.38 36.91
C LEU A 8 -34.16 56.20 36.33
N ASN A 9 -34.65 55.63 35.23
CA ASN A 9 -33.95 54.58 34.50
C ASN A 9 -33.96 54.87 32.99
N PRO A 10 -32.83 55.25 32.39
CA PRO A 10 -31.54 55.55 33.01
C PRO A 10 -31.53 56.90 33.76
N SER A 11 -30.63 57.07 34.73
CA SER A 11 -30.39 58.36 35.44
C SER A 11 -29.33 59.25 34.76
N PHE A 12 -28.92 58.89 33.54
CA PHE A 12 -27.97 59.63 32.72
C PHE A 12 -28.23 59.35 31.24
N GLY A 13 -27.71 60.20 30.37
CA GLY A 13 -27.80 60.01 28.93
C GLY A 13 -26.85 60.92 28.13
N PRO A 14 -26.96 60.91 26.80
CA PRO A 14 -26.03 61.64 25.95
C PRO A 14 -26.38 63.13 25.96
N PRO A 15 -25.42 64.05 25.71
CA PRO A 15 -25.70 65.50 25.65
C PRO A 15 -26.76 65.88 24.61
N ALA A 16 -26.89 65.09 23.54
CA ALA A 16 -27.94 65.29 22.53
C ALA A 16 -29.37 65.00 23.04
N GLY A 17 -29.52 64.35 24.19
CA GLY A 17 -30.80 63.86 24.68
C GLY A 17 -31.39 62.77 23.78
N LEU A 18 -32.70 62.84 23.54
CA LEU A 18 -33.52 61.94 22.73
C LEU A 18 -33.64 60.49 23.24
N ASN A 19 -32.87 60.10 24.25
CA ASN A 19 -33.04 58.82 24.91
C ASN A 19 -34.31 58.80 25.76
N SER A 20 -34.96 57.64 25.80
CA SER A 20 -36.08 57.39 26.69
C SER A 20 -35.60 57.25 28.13
N VAL A 21 -36.35 57.83 29.07
CA VAL A 21 -36.12 57.79 30.52
C VAL A 21 -37.41 57.37 31.20
N ILE A 22 -37.38 56.22 31.85
CA ILE A 22 -38.48 55.72 32.67
C ILE A 22 -38.38 56.39 34.04
N ILE A 23 -39.42 57.13 34.40
CA ILE A 23 -39.59 57.79 35.68
C ILE A 23 -40.56 56.94 36.50
N THR A 24 -40.09 56.36 37.60
CA THR A 24 -40.92 55.55 38.51
C THR A 24 -41.31 56.40 39.72
N GLY A 25 -42.53 56.22 40.23
CA GLY A 25 -43.05 57.04 41.31
C GLY A 25 -44.48 56.72 41.71
N SER A 26 -45.22 57.74 42.15
CA SER A 26 -46.65 57.66 42.49
C SER A 26 -47.37 58.98 42.23
N GLY A 27 -48.69 58.91 42.04
CA GLY A 27 -49.54 60.07 41.82
C GLY A 27 -49.43 60.67 40.42
N PHE A 28 -49.21 59.83 39.40
CA PHE A 28 -49.14 60.25 38.00
C PHE A 28 -50.49 60.17 37.27
N ALA A 29 -51.49 59.46 37.82
CA ALA A 29 -52.81 59.32 37.22
C ALA A 29 -53.87 60.17 37.95
N ASN A 30 -54.89 60.64 37.21
CA ASN A 30 -56.02 61.43 37.72
C ASN A 30 -55.69 62.79 38.38
N VAL A 31 -54.51 63.36 38.09
CA VAL A 31 -53.98 64.59 38.74
C VAL A 31 -53.97 65.84 37.82
N GLY A 32 -54.73 65.83 36.72
CA GLY A 32 -54.77 66.92 35.72
C GLY A 32 -53.56 66.91 34.77
N PRO A 33 -53.36 67.96 33.94
CA PRO A 33 -52.27 67.99 32.98
C PRO A 33 -50.91 67.99 33.69
N LEU A 34 -50.08 67.00 33.37
CA LEU A 34 -48.70 66.90 33.86
C LEU A 34 -47.72 67.62 32.95
N THR A 35 -46.60 68.08 33.51
CA THR A 35 -45.42 68.50 32.76
C THR A 35 -44.18 67.84 33.36
N VAL A 36 -43.43 67.11 32.54
CA VAL A 36 -42.12 66.56 32.92
C VAL A 36 -41.03 67.52 32.49
N ARG A 37 -40.12 67.86 33.40
CA ARG A 37 -38.97 68.75 33.14
C ARG A 37 -37.66 68.08 33.47
N PHE A 38 -36.65 68.34 32.64
CA PHE A 38 -35.23 68.08 32.90
C PHE A 38 -34.56 69.45 33.14
N GLY A 39 -34.30 69.77 34.40
CA GLY A 39 -33.93 71.12 34.83
C GLY A 39 -35.06 72.09 34.53
N THR A 40 -34.80 73.10 33.72
CA THR A 40 -35.82 74.08 33.29
C THR A 40 -36.56 73.67 32.02
N THR A 41 -36.12 72.64 31.30
CA THR A 41 -36.64 72.30 29.97
C THR A 41 -37.75 71.27 30.09
N ALA A 42 -38.96 71.61 29.61
CA ALA A 42 -40.06 70.66 29.50
C ALA A 42 -39.83 69.69 28.33
N THR A 43 -40.36 68.48 28.44
CA THR A 43 -40.20 67.46 27.40
C THR A 43 -41.48 66.70 27.09
N THR A 44 -41.47 65.94 26.01
CA THR A 44 -42.52 64.99 25.64
C THR A 44 -42.43 63.73 26.50
N PHE A 45 -43.58 63.22 26.93
CA PHE A 45 -43.67 62.01 27.74
C PHE A 45 -45.02 61.29 27.52
N THR A 46 -45.07 60.02 27.89
CA THR A 46 -46.30 59.23 28.05
C THR A 46 -46.48 58.88 29.52
N ILE A 47 -47.73 58.85 29.98
CA ILE A 47 -48.09 58.31 31.30
C ILE A 47 -48.45 56.85 31.08
N ASP A 48 -47.61 55.94 31.56
CA ASP A 48 -47.80 54.51 31.34
C ASP A 48 -48.67 53.90 32.45
N SER A 49 -48.59 54.44 33.67
CA SER A 49 -49.48 54.12 34.81
C SER A 49 -49.44 55.22 35.88
N ASP A 50 -50.21 55.08 36.97
CA ASP A 50 -50.10 55.97 38.15
C ASP A 50 -48.70 55.98 38.80
N THR A 51 -47.86 55.00 38.45
CA THR A 51 -46.52 54.81 39.04
C THR A 51 -45.38 54.90 38.02
N GLN A 52 -45.68 55.12 36.74
CA GLN A 52 -44.67 55.15 35.69
C GLN A 52 -44.97 56.16 34.58
N ILE A 53 -43.95 56.93 34.22
CA ILE A 53 -43.92 57.84 33.07
C ILE A 53 -42.73 57.47 32.18
N THR A 54 -42.91 57.44 30.87
CA THR A 54 -41.83 57.36 29.89
C THR A 54 -41.61 58.73 29.26
N ALA A 55 -40.49 59.38 29.61
CA ALA A 55 -40.14 60.70 29.09
C ALA A 55 -38.99 60.61 28.09
N ILE A 56 -38.94 61.51 27.10
CA ILE A 56 -37.80 61.64 26.21
C ILE A 56 -36.88 62.72 26.78
N ALA A 57 -35.60 62.43 27.06
CA ALA A 57 -34.70 63.47 27.57
C ALA A 57 -34.49 64.57 26.49
N PRO A 58 -34.66 65.87 26.79
CA PRO A 58 -34.30 66.94 25.86
C PRO A 58 -32.77 67.06 25.77
N PRO A 59 -32.18 67.72 24.74
CA PRO A 59 -30.75 68.04 24.73
C PRO A 59 -30.32 68.85 25.95
N GLY A 60 -29.14 68.57 26.49
CA GLY A 60 -28.66 69.21 27.72
C GLY A 60 -27.19 68.92 28.04
N THR A 61 -26.68 69.53 29.11
CA THR A 61 -25.29 69.35 29.59
C THR A 61 -25.24 69.34 31.11
N GLY A 62 -24.33 68.55 31.69
CA GLY A 62 -24.16 68.46 33.15
C GLY A 62 -25.33 67.76 33.85
N THR A 63 -25.37 67.84 35.17
CA THR A 63 -26.44 67.24 35.97
C THR A 63 -27.59 68.23 36.17
N VAL A 64 -28.80 67.83 35.81
CA VAL A 64 -30.04 68.58 36.04
C VAL A 64 -30.99 67.79 36.94
N ASN A 65 -31.96 68.47 37.53
CA ASN A 65 -33.01 67.81 38.31
C ASN A 65 -34.20 67.48 37.41
N VAL A 66 -34.64 66.22 37.42
CA VAL A 66 -35.90 65.79 36.81
C VAL A 66 -37.03 65.97 37.80
N THR A 67 -38.12 66.58 37.36
CA THR A 67 -39.32 66.80 38.17
C THR A 67 -40.58 66.55 37.35
N VAL A 68 -41.62 66.03 38.00
CA VAL A 68 -42.98 65.92 37.46
C VAL A 68 -43.85 66.97 38.14
N GLN A 69 -44.45 67.86 37.35
CA GLN A 69 -45.33 68.92 37.86
C GLN A 69 -46.78 68.61 37.50
N ALA A 70 -47.64 68.56 38.51
CA ALA A 70 -49.10 68.49 38.36
C ALA A 70 -49.70 69.88 38.59
N LEU A 71 -50.53 70.36 37.66
CA LEU A 71 -51.03 71.75 37.65
C LEU A 71 -51.73 72.16 38.96
N LEU A 72 -52.48 71.23 39.58
CA LEU A 72 -53.26 71.49 40.80
C LEU A 72 -52.67 70.88 42.06
N ASP A 73 -51.74 69.93 41.91
CA ASP A 73 -51.25 69.09 42.99
C ASP A 73 -49.79 69.35 43.38
N GLY A 74 -49.06 70.21 42.66
CA GLY A 74 -47.69 70.62 43.00
C GLY A 74 -46.60 69.87 42.21
N THR A 75 -45.33 70.06 42.60
CA THR A 75 -44.16 69.48 41.92
C THR A 75 -43.58 68.35 42.75
N SER A 76 -43.12 67.29 42.09
CA SER A 76 -42.42 66.18 42.74
C SER A 76 -41.12 66.61 43.39
N ASN A 77 -40.57 65.74 44.24
CA ASN A 77 -39.16 65.80 44.60
C ASN A 77 -38.28 65.76 43.32
N PRO A 78 -37.09 66.38 43.33
CA PRO A 78 -36.15 66.28 42.22
C PRO A 78 -35.35 64.97 42.29
N LEU A 79 -35.03 64.39 41.12
CA LEU A 79 -34.01 63.34 40.99
C LEU A 79 -32.94 63.79 39.97
N PRO A 80 -31.65 63.58 40.25
CA PRO A 80 -30.59 64.03 39.36
C PRO A 80 -30.54 63.18 38.08
N TYR A 81 -30.43 63.86 36.94
CA TYR A 81 -30.18 63.28 35.64
C TYR A 81 -28.93 63.92 35.03
N THR A 82 -27.95 63.11 34.63
CA THR A 82 -26.68 63.62 34.10
C THR A 82 -26.57 63.49 32.59
N TYR A 83 -26.42 64.63 31.91
CA TYR A 83 -26.02 64.69 30.51
C TYR A 83 -24.51 64.56 30.38
N GLY A 84 -24.06 63.46 29.77
CA GLY A 84 -22.63 63.15 29.58
C GLY A 84 -22.05 62.21 30.64
N GLY A 85 -22.72 61.10 30.93
CA GLY A 85 -22.10 59.98 31.66
C GLY A 85 -20.84 59.46 30.96
N ALA A 86 -19.94 58.79 31.68
CA ALA A 86 -18.75 58.20 31.08
C ALA A 86 -19.17 57.27 29.93
N LEU A 87 -18.57 57.48 28.74
CA LEU A 87 -18.81 56.61 27.59
C LEU A 87 -18.35 55.18 27.92
N PRO A 88 -19.06 54.16 27.44
CA PRO A 88 -18.58 52.79 27.56
C PRO A 88 -17.24 52.65 26.84
N THR A 89 -16.32 51.84 27.37
CA THR A 89 -15.05 51.53 26.71
C THR A 89 -14.87 50.03 26.59
N LEU A 90 -14.47 49.54 25.41
CA LEU A 90 -14.11 48.15 25.20
C LEU A 90 -12.59 47.98 25.19
N THR A 91 -12.12 46.94 25.87
CA THR A 91 -10.70 46.58 25.97
C THR A 91 -10.37 45.30 25.20
N SER A 92 -11.27 44.32 25.19
CA SER A 92 -11.06 43.07 24.47
C SER A 92 -12.38 42.38 24.07
N ILE A 93 -12.25 41.47 23.11
CA ILE A 93 -13.28 40.53 22.67
C ILE A 93 -12.65 39.14 22.58
N ILE A 94 -13.29 38.13 23.17
CA ILE A 94 -12.78 36.75 23.18
C ILE A 94 -13.92 35.76 22.88
N PRO A 95 -13.79 34.89 21.87
CA PRO A 95 -12.73 34.88 20.85
C PRO A 95 -12.76 36.12 19.96
N ALA A 96 -11.61 36.54 19.43
CA ALA A 96 -11.48 37.70 18.54
C ALA A 96 -11.80 37.39 17.06
N SER A 97 -12.25 36.17 16.77
CA SER A 97 -12.64 35.73 15.44
C SER A 97 -13.65 34.60 15.50
N GLY A 98 -14.39 34.39 14.42
CA GLY A 98 -15.32 33.28 14.27
C GLY A 98 -15.91 33.20 12.86
N SER A 99 -16.89 32.33 12.67
CA SER A 99 -17.47 32.06 11.36
C SER A 99 -18.19 33.28 10.77
N ALA A 100 -17.99 33.54 9.48
CA ALA A 100 -18.80 34.45 8.68
C ALA A 100 -20.31 34.12 8.70
N ALA A 101 -20.68 32.86 8.99
CA ALA A 101 -22.08 32.47 9.19
C ALA A 101 -22.69 32.98 10.51
N GLY A 102 -21.89 33.57 11.40
CA GLY A 102 -22.30 34.01 12.73
C GLY A 102 -22.41 32.87 13.74
N GLY A 103 -23.03 33.15 14.90
CA GLY A 103 -23.29 32.18 15.97
C GLY A 103 -22.16 32.01 16.99
N THR A 104 -21.00 32.62 16.78
CA THR A 104 -19.91 32.62 17.76
C THR A 104 -20.30 33.44 18.99
N THR A 105 -20.40 32.80 20.15
CA THR A 105 -20.54 33.49 21.43
C THR A 105 -19.20 34.11 21.82
N VAL A 106 -19.20 35.41 22.04
CA VAL A 106 -18.03 36.19 22.45
C VAL A 106 -18.27 36.86 23.79
N VAL A 107 -17.18 37.10 24.51
CA VAL A 107 -17.15 37.89 25.74
C VAL A 107 -16.42 39.19 25.45
N LEU A 108 -17.14 40.30 25.59
CA LEU A 108 -16.64 41.66 25.52
C LEU A 108 -16.24 42.12 26.93
N THR A 109 -15.02 42.62 27.09
CA THR A 109 -14.53 43.17 28.37
C THR A 109 -14.29 44.66 28.23
N GLY A 110 -14.69 45.44 29.24
CA GLY A 110 -14.69 46.90 29.17
C GLY A 110 -14.98 47.60 30.49
N THR A 111 -15.46 48.84 30.41
CA THR A 111 -15.97 49.63 31.54
C THR A 111 -17.27 50.34 31.16
N HIS A 112 -18.10 50.66 32.17
CA HIS A 112 -19.37 51.37 31.99
C HIS A 112 -20.34 50.66 31.03
N LEU A 113 -20.40 49.33 31.09
CA LEU A 113 -21.21 48.50 30.20
C LEU A 113 -22.63 48.25 30.71
N THR A 114 -22.93 48.63 31.97
CA THR A 114 -24.26 48.46 32.55
C THR A 114 -25.28 49.31 31.79
N GLY A 115 -26.46 48.74 31.51
CA GLY A 115 -27.50 49.41 30.73
C GLY A 115 -27.26 49.43 29.22
N ALA A 116 -26.34 48.62 28.69
CA ALA A 116 -26.16 48.48 27.25
C ALA A 116 -27.47 48.12 26.54
N THR A 117 -27.79 48.87 25.48
CA THR A 117 -29.01 48.73 24.68
C THR A 117 -28.73 48.10 23.31
N ALA A 118 -27.48 48.11 22.84
CA ALA A 118 -27.08 47.44 21.61
C ALA A 118 -25.61 46.99 21.66
N VAL A 119 -25.34 45.87 20.99
CA VAL A 119 -24.00 45.42 20.61
C VAL A 119 -23.99 45.26 19.10
N ASN A 120 -23.06 45.90 18.41
CA ASN A 120 -23.00 45.89 16.94
C ASN A 120 -21.64 45.37 16.46
N PHE A 121 -21.65 44.51 15.45
CA PHE A 121 -20.49 43.97 14.74
C PHE A 121 -20.46 44.58 13.34
N GLY A 122 -19.57 45.54 13.08
CA GLY A 122 -19.50 46.20 11.77
C GLY A 122 -20.78 46.96 11.37
N GLY A 123 -21.59 47.35 12.36
CA GLY A 123 -22.90 47.97 12.15
C GLY A 123 -24.07 46.97 12.10
N THR A 124 -23.82 45.66 12.07
CA THR A 124 -24.86 44.63 12.19
C THR A 124 -25.12 44.30 13.66
N PRO A 125 -26.38 44.38 14.16
CA PRO A 125 -26.69 44.03 15.55
C PRO A 125 -26.34 42.58 15.90
N ALA A 126 -25.85 42.37 17.12
CA ALA A 126 -25.70 41.03 17.70
C ALA A 126 -27.03 40.28 17.69
N THR A 127 -27.01 38.97 17.42
CA THR A 127 -28.25 38.16 17.43
C THR A 127 -28.83 38.06 18.83
N SER A 128 -27.98 38.08 19.86
CA SER A 128 -28.34 38.27 21.25
C SER A 128 -27.16 38.82 22.04
N PHE A 129 -27.44 39.45 23.18
CA PHE A 129 -26.41 39.75 24.17
C PHE A 129 -27.01 39.79 25.58
N THR A 130 -26.16 39.55 26.57
CA THR A 130 -26.45 39.61 27.99
C THR A 130 -25.40 40.49 28.65
N VAL A 131 -25.84 41.52 29.37
CA VAL A 131 -24.96 42.33 30.21
C VAL A 131 -24.68 41.55 31.50
N ASN A 132 -23.46 41.05 31.66
CA ASN A 132 -23.08 40.22 32.80
C ASN A 132 -22.68 41.08 34.01
N SER A 133 -22.00 42.19 33.77
CA SER A 133 -21.59 43.17 34.78
C SER A 133 -21.24 44.49 34.10
N ASP A 134 -20.87 45.50 34.89
CA ASP A 134 -20.38 46.77 34.34
C ASP A 134 -19.09 46.66 33.51
N THR A 135 -18.40 45.52 33.59
CA THR A 135 -17.14 45.28 32.89
C THR A 135 -17.23 44.17 31.85
N GLN A 136 -18.38 43.50 31.69
CA GLN A 136 -18.49 42.35 30.79
C GLN A 136 -19.87 42.20 30.14
N ILE A 137 -19.86 41.91 28.84
CA ILE A 137 -21.04 41.53 28.04
C ILE A 137 -20.76 40.22 27.31
N THR A 138 -21.69 39.28 27.36
CA THR A 138 -21.71 38.10 26.49
C THR A 138 -22.59 38.41 25.29
N ALA A 139 -22.07 38.29 24.07
CA ALA A 139 -22.82 38.57 22.85
C ALA A 139 -22.67 37.43 21.84
N VAL A 140 -23.65 37.23 20.98
CA VAL A 140 -23.57 36.25 19.88
C VAL A 140 -23.38 37.01 18.56
N ALA A 141 -22.27 36.73 17.88
CA ALA A 141 -21.92 37.39 16.63
C ALA A 141 -22.98 37.08 15.55
N PRO A 142 -23.48 38.09 14.82
CA PRO A 142 -24.39 37.87 13.70
C PRO A 142 -23.64 37.35 12.47
N ALA A 143 -24.37 36.89 11.46
CA ALA A 143 -23.79 36.59 10.15
C ALA A 143 -23.29 37.88 9.49
N HIS A 144 -22.10 37.82 8.89
CA HIS A 144 -21.46 38.95 8.23
C HIS A 144 -20.51 38.46 7.14
N THR A 145 -20.23 39.30 6.14
CA THR A 145 -19.20 38.99 5.13
C THR A 145 -17.83 38.80 5.80
N ALA A 146 -17.01 37.89 5.24
CA ALA A 146 -15.67 37.65 5.77
C ALA A 146 -14.80 38.92 5.74
N GLY A 147 -14.03 39.15 6.80
CA GLY A 147 -13.24 40.35 7.01
C GLY A 147 -13.24 40.83 8.45
N THR A 148 -12.40 41.81 8.75
CA THR A 148 -12.31 42.42 10.08
C THR A 148 -13.32 43.57 10.20
N VAL A 149 -14.10 43.55 11.26
CA VAL A 149 -15.03 44.62 11.63
C VAL A 149 -14.69 45.18 13.01
N GLN A 150 -15.20 46.37 13.31
CA GLN A 150 -15.19 46.91 14.67
C GLN A 150 -16.47 46.51 15.40
N VAL A 151 -16.31 46.04 16.64
CA VAL A 151 -17.40 45.72 17.55
C VAL A 151 -17.55 46.83 18.58
N THR A 152 -18.77 47.34 18.74
CA THR A 152 -19.09 48.45 19.63
C THR A 152 -20.29 48.13 20.51
N VAL A 153 -20.33 48.73 21.70
CA VAL A 153 -21.47 48.68 22.61
C VAL A 153 -22.09 50.07 22.72
N THR A 154 -23.41 50.15 22.65
CA THR A 154 -24.15 51.38 22.91
C THR A 154 -24.86 51.28 24.25
N THR A 155 -24.66 52.29 25.08
CA THR A 155 -25.38 52.52 26.34
C THR A 155 -26.15 53.85 26.24
N PRO A 156 -27.02 54.19 27.20
CA PRO A 156 -27.60 55.53 27.27
C PRO A 156 -26.56 56.67 27.28
N SER A 157 -25.34 56.45 27.81
CA SER A 157 -24.28 57.48 27.77
C SER A 157 -23.73 57.72 26.35
N GLY A 158 -23.89 56.76 25.44
CA GLY A 158 -23.35 56.79 24.08
C GLY A 158 -22.71 55.46 23.65
N THR A 159 -22.01 55.49 22.52
CA THR A 159 -21.36 54.31 21.92
C THR A 159 -19.88 54.24 22.28
N SER A 160 -19.37 53.02 22.49
CA SER A 160 -17.99 52.76 22.87
C SER A 160 -17.00 52.98 21.72
N ASN A 161 -15.70 52.92 22.04
CA ASN A 161 -14.68 52.60 21.03
C ASN A 161 -14.94 51.21 20.40
N GLY A 162 -14.30 50.95 19.27
CA GLY A 162 -14.29 49.65 18.61
C GLY A 162 -13.21 48.72 19.17
N VAL A 163 -13.53 47.42 19.24
CA VAL A 163 -12.54 46.34 19.29
C VAL A 163 -12.67 45.47 18.03
N SER A 164 -11.55 44.97 17.52
CA SER A 164 -11.55 44.24 16.23
C SER A 164 -12.07 42.82 16.39
N TYR A 165 -12.96 42.40 15.50
CA TYR A 165 -13.42 41.03 15.36
C TYR A 165 -13.31 40.59 13.90
N THR A 166 -12.73 39.42 13.65
CA THR A 166 -12.53 38.90 12.30
C THR A 166 -13.51 37.80 11.97
N TYR A 167 -14.36 38.04 10.98
CA TYR A 167 -15.18 37.02 10.35
C TYR A 167 -14.36 36.21 9.36
N ILE A 168 -14.24 34.91 9.61
CA ILE A 168 -13.45 33.97 8.81
C ILE A 168 -14.43 33.17 7.94
N ALA A 169 -14.13 33.07 6.65
CA ALA A 169 -14.91 32.25 5.73
C ALA A 169 -14.79 30.76 6.08
N VAL A 170 -15.84 29.99 5.80
CA VAL A 170 -15.78 28.53 5.89
C VAL A 170 -14.73 28.01 4.89
N PRO A 171 -13.82 27.11 5.29
CA PRO A 171 -12.83 26.54 4.38
C PRO A 171 -13.49 25.74 3.26
N THR A 172 -12.81 25.56 2.14
CA THR A 172 -13.26 24.64 1.08
C THR A 172 -12.19 23.63 0.73
N LEU A 173 -12.58 22.39 0.48
CA LEU A 173 -11.72 21.32 0.00
C LEU A 173 -12.05 21.02 -1.46
N THR A 174 -11.01 20.86 -2.27
CA THR A 174 -11.12 20.48 -3.70
C THR A 174 -10.70 19.04 -3.95
N SER A 175 -9.71 18.52 -3.20
CA SER A 175 -9.22 17.16 -3.41
C SER A 175 -8.49 16.59 -2.19
N VAL A 176 -8.37 15.26 -2.20
CA VAL A 176 -7.48 14.46 -1.33
C VAL A 176 -6.61 13.57 -2.23
N THR A 177 -5.30 13.53 -2.00
CA THR A 177 -4.37 12.74 -2.83
C THR A 177 -3.29 12.06 -1.99
N PRO A 178 -3.12 10.72 -2.09
CA PRO A 178 -3.98 9.79 -2.81
C PRO A 178 -5.42 9.75 -2.27
N SER A 179 -6.38 9.39 -3.12
CA SER A 179 -7.82 9.35 -2.77
C SER A 179 -8.28 8.02 -2.19
N SER A 180 -7.35 7.11 -1.88
CA SER A 180 -7.65 5.81 -1.29
C SER A 180 -6.48 5.28 -0.45
N GLY A 181 -6.78 4.34 0.45
CA GLY A 181 -5.78 3.67 1.29
C GLY A 181 -6.37 2.46 2.04
N PRO A 182 -5.57 1.79 2.89
CA PRO A 182 -5.98 0.60 3.62
C PRO A 182 -6.87 0.95 4.84
N PRO A 183 -7.74 0.03 5.31
CA PRO A 183 -8.63 0.25 6.46
C PRO A 183 -7.87 0.47 7.77
N SER A 184 -6.62 0.02 7.85
CA SER A 184 -5.71 0.27 8.97
C SER A 184 -5.30 1.74 9.12
N GLY A 185 -5.59 2.60 8.14
CA GLY A 185 -5.08 3.97 8.10
C GLY A 185 -3.58 4.01 7.80
N GLY A 186 -2.93 5.14 8.11
CA GLY A 186 -1.49 5.32 7.94
C GLY A 186 -1.06 5.79 6.55
N THR A 187 -2.00 6.09 5.65
CA THR A 187 -1.66 6.72 4.36
C THR A 187 -1.41 8.20 4.57
N VAL A 188 -0.26 8.70 4.10
CA VAL A 188 -0.01 10.14 4.06
C VAL A 188 -0.75 10.70 2.85
N VAL A 189 -1.72 11.58 3.09
CA VAL A 189 -2.48 12.26 2.03
C VAL A 189 -2.33 13.76 2.12
N VAL A 190 -2.44 14.43 0.98
CA VAL A 190 -2.49 15.88 0.85
C VAL A 190 -3.92 16.29 0.54
N LEU A 191 -4.49 17.13 1.40
CA LEU A 191 -5.75 17.82 1.15
C LEU A 191 -5.44 19.15 0.47
N THR A 192 -6.12 19.42 -0.64
CA THR A 192 -6.02 20.71 -1.36
C THR A 192 -7.33 21.47 -1.22
N GLY A 193 -7.26 22.79 -1.06
CA GLY A 193 -8.42 23.63 -0.81
C GLY A 193 -8.12 25.12 -0.71
N THR A 194 -8.96 25.87 0.01
CA THR A 194 -8.74 27.28 0.38
C THR A 194 -9.19 27.55 1.82
N GLY A 195 -8.61 28.56 2.47
CA GLY A 195 -8.95 28.94 3.83
C GLY A 195 -8.53 27.90 4.88
N LEU A 196 -7.51 27.09 4.59
CA LEU A 196 -7.07 25.98 5.45
C LEU A 196 -6.16 26.44 6.61
N THR A 197 -5.73 27.70 6.61
CA THR A 197 -4.95 28.26 7.71
C THR A 197 -5.72 28.19 9.03
N GLY A 198 -5.04 27.77 10.10
CA GLY A 198 -5.67 27.67 11.43
C GLY A 198 -6.59 26.46 11.58
N ALA A 199 -6.52 25.46 10.70
CA ALA A 199 -7.25 24.20 10.88
C ALA A 199 -6.93 23.56 12.24
N THR A 200 -7.99 23.19 12.96
CA THR A 200 -7.91 22.58 14.30
C THR A 200 -8.26 21.09 14.27
N ALA A 201 -8.93 20.62 13.22
CA ALA A 201 -9.25 19.21 13.05
C ALA A 201 -9.35 18.84 11.56
N VAL A 202 -8.99 17.59 11.28
CA VAL A 202 -9.28 16.89 10.02
C VAL A 202 -10.02 15.61 10.37
N SER A 203 -11.11 15.30 9.68
CA SER A 203 -11.94 14.12 9.95
C SER A 203 -12.18 13.32 8.69
N PHE A 204 -12.20 11.99 8.81
CA PHE A 204 -12.50 11.02 7.77
C PHE A 204 -13.76 10.25 8.17
N GLY A 205 -14.91 10.58 7.59
CA GLY A 205 -16.18 9.91 7.92
C GLY A 205 -16.65 10.11 9.36
N GLY A 206 -16.20 11.19 10.02
CA GLY A 206 -16.44 11.44 11.44
C GLY A 206 -15.29 10.99 12.35
N THR A 207 -14.38 10.12 11.87
CA THR A 207 -13.19 9.70 12.64
C THR A 207 -12.11 10.77 12.57
N PRO A 208 -11.68 11.36 13.70
CA PRO A 208 -10.62 12.38 13.70
C PRO A 208 -9.26 11.79 13.28
N ALA A 209 -8.52 12.52 12.45
CA ALA A 209 -7.11 12.24 12.21
C ALA A 209 -6.28 12.67 13.43
N THR A 210 -5.37 11.80 13.87
CA THR A 210 -4.52 12.07 15.04
C THR A 210 -3.30 12.92 14.72
N LEU A 211 -2.91 13.00 13.44
CA LEU A 211 -1.74 13.75 12.99
C LEU A 211 -1.99 14.42 11.63
N PHE A 212 -1.88 15.75 11.62
CA PHE A 212 -1.86 16.54 10.39
C PHE A 212 -0.93 17.76 10.54
N THR A 213 -0.55 18.35 9.42
CA THR A 213 0.26 19.56 9.32
C THR A 213 -0.40 20.49 8.32
N VAL A 214 -0.65 21.73 8.74
CA VAL A 214 -1.11 22.79 7.85
C VAL A 214 0.10 23.34 7.12
N ASN A 215 0.21 23.08 5.83
CA ASN A 215 1.38 23.44 5.04
C ASN A 215 1.27 24.87 4.50
N SER A 216 0.06 25.26 4.11
CA SER A 216 -0.29 26.59 3.60
C SER A 216 -1.80 26.78 3.66
N ASP A 217 -2.29 27.96 3.27
CA ASP A 217 -3.73 28.21 3.19
C ASP A 217 -4.49 27.29 2.21
N THR A 218 -3.76 26.65 1.29
CA THR A 218 -4.34 25.78 0.26
C THR A 218 -4.01 24.31 0.43
N GLN A 219 -3.18 23.93 1.42
CA GLN A 219 -2.75 22.53 1.58
C GLN A 219 -2.58 22.10 3.04
N ILE A 220 -3.07 20.90 3.34
CA ILE A 220 -2.83 20.17 4.60
C ILE A 220 -2.27 18.78 4.27
N THR A 221 -1.18 18.37 4.91
CA THR A 221 -0.73 16.97 4.92
C THR A 221 -1.31 16.28 6.14
N VAL A 222 -1.96 15.12 5.97
CA VAL A 222 -2.61 14.38 7.05
C VAL A 222 -2.34 12.88 6.93
N LEU A 223 -2.18 12.23 8.07
CA LEU A 223 -2.13 10.77 8.15
C LEU A 223 -3.56 10.23 8.30
N THR A 224 -3.99 9.37 7.39
CA THR A 224 -5.36 8.81 7.44
C THR A 224 -5.55 8.00 8.73
N PRO A 225 -6.64 8.21 9.48
CA PRO A 225 -6.96 7.37 10.63
C PRO A 225 -7.43 5.98 10.16
N ALA A 226 -7.44 5.00 11.08
CA ALA A 226 -8.06 3.71 10.83
C ALA A 226 -9.58 3.86 10.69
N HIS A 227 -10.17 3.17 9.71
CA HIS A 227 -11.60 3.21 9.44
C HIS A 227 -12.02 1.90 8.74
N THR A 228 -13.29 1.52 8.86
CA THR A 228 -13.83 0.39 8.10
C THR A 228 -13.74 0.65 6.58
N ALA A 229 -13.65 -0.42 5.79
CA ALA A 229 -13.63 -0.31 4.33
C ALA A 229 -14.90 0.38 3.81
N GLY A 230 -14.74 1.24 2.80
CA GLY A 230 -15.80 2.05 2.22
C GLY A 230 -15.35 3.48 1.91
N THR A 231 -16.21 4.21 1.19
CA THR A 231 -15.98 5.63 0.88
C THR A 231 -16.50 6.51 2.00
N VAL A 232 -15.66 7.43 2.47
CA VAL A 232 -15.99 8.43 3.48
C VAL A 232 -15.78 9.85 2.94
N GLN A 233 -16.41 10.83 3.59
CA GLN A 233 -16.15 12.24 3.33
C GLN A 233 -15.05 12.74 4.27
N VAL A 234 -14.06 13.43 3.70
CA VAL A 234 -13.00 14.11 4.43
C VAL A 234 -13.36 15.57 4.59
N THR A 235 -13.28 16.07 5.82
CA THR A 235 -13.55 17.48 6.15
C THR A 235 -12.44 18.08 6.99
N VAL A 236 -12.30 19.40 6.91
CA VAL A 236 -11.38 20.19 7.74
C VAL A 236 -12.19 21.21 8.52
N THR A 237 -11.90 21.35 9.81
CA THR A 237 -12.49 22.38 10.68
C THR A 237 -11.46 23.45 10.97
N THR A 238 -11.82 24.70 10.73
CA THR A 238 -11.06 25.91 11.10
C THR A 238 -11.96 26.79 11.99
N PRO A 239 -11.44 27.89 12.57
CA PRO A 239 -12.29 28.88 13.24
C PRO A 239 -13.42 29.46 12.37
N GLY A 240 -13.30 29.39 11.04
CA GLY A 240 -14.34 29.79 10.09
C GLY A 240 -15.50 28.79 9.97
N GLY A 241 -15.32 27.55 10.43
CA GLY A 241 -16.28 26.46 10.35
C GLY A 241 -15.69 25.17 9.75
N THR A 242 -16.56 24.23 9.43
CA THR A 242 -16.19 22.96 8.78
C THR A 242 -16.39 23.04 7.29
N SER A 243 -15.41 22.57 6.51
CA SER A 243 -15.45 22.56 5.05
C SER A 243 -16.55 21.68 4.46
N ASN A 244 -16.72 21.77 3.14
CA ASN A 244 -17.35 20.69 2.38
C ASN A 244 -16.56 19.38 2.51
N GLY A 245 -17.19 18.27 2.11
CA GLY A 245 -16.56 16.95 2.03
C GLY A 245 -15.86 16.71 0.69
N VAL A 246 -14.72 16.01 0.72
CA VAL A 246 -14.12 15.34 -0.45
C VAL A 246 -14.01 13.84 -0.19
N ALA A 247 -14.19 13.01 -1.21
CA ALA A 247 -14.25 11.55 -1.03
C ALA A 247 -12.87 10.92 -0.84
N PHE A 248 -12.74 10.04 0.15
CA PHE A 248 -11.61 9.13 0.33
C PHE A 248 -12.13 7.70 0.49
N THR A 249 -11.54 6.73 -0.19
CA THR A 249 -11.99 5.33 -0.15
C THR A 249 -11.01 4.45 0.62
N TYR A 250 -11.47 3.87 1.72
CA TYR A 250 -10.78 2.79 2.41
C TYR A 250 -11.03 1.48 1.64
N ILE A 251 -10.02 0.99 0.92
CA ILE A 251 -10.11 -0.22 0.10
C ILE A 251 -9.69 -1.41 0.96
N ALA A 252 -10.45 -2.49 0.95
CA ALA A 252 -10.11 -3.69 1.70
C ALA A 252 -8.74 -4.27 1.28
N VAL A 253 -7.99 -4.81 2.23
CA VAL A 253 -6.73 -5.51 1.96
C VAL A 253 -7.02 -6.71 1.04
N PRO A 254 -6.26 -6.92 -0.05
CA PRO A 254 -6.45 -8.08 -0.92
C PRO A 254 -6.19 -9.39 -0.16
N THR A 255 -6.79 -10.49 -0.61
CA THR A 255 -6.46 -11.83 -0.09
C THR A 255 -6.00 -12.73 -1.21
N LEU A 256 -5.02 -13.58 -0.93
CA LEU A 256 -4.57 -14.65 -1.82
C LEU A 256 -4.98 -16.00 -1.23
N THR A 257 -5.53 -16.86 -2.07
CA THR A 257 -5.94 -18.23 -1.71
C THR A 257 -5.01 -19.27 -2.32
N SER A 258 -4.43 -19.03 -3.50
CA SER A 258 -3.51 -19.98 -4.13
C SER A 258 -2.56 -19.35 -5.15
N VAL A 259 -1.50 -20.09 -5.48
CA VAL A 259 -0.60 -19.87 -6.60
C VAL A 259 -0.45 -21.19 -7.38
N THR A 260 -0.69 -21.16 -8.69
CA THR A 260 -0.67 -22.37 -9.54
C THR A 260 0.10 -22.12 -10.84
N PRO A 261 1.12 -22.94 -11.16
CA PRO A 261 1.73 -23.97 -10.31
C PRO A 261 2.38 -23.36 -9.05
N SER A 262 2.50 -24.16 -7.98
CA SER A 262 3.06 -23.73 -6.69
C SER A 262 4.58 -23.92 -6.56
N SER A 263 5.25 -24.29 -7.65
CA SER A 263 6.70 -24.44 -7.70
C SER A 263 7.28 -24.13 -9.08
N GLY A 264 8.60 -23.94 -9.14
CA GLY A 264 9.35 -23.69 -10.36
C GLY A 264 10.86 -23.56 -10.12
N PRO A 265 11.67 -23.31 -11.15
CA PRO A 265 13.13 -23.29 -11.03
C PRO A 265 13.64 -21.98 -10.40
N PRO A 266 14.81 -22.01 -9.69
CA PRO A 266 15.48 -20.83 -9.14
C PRO A 266 15.77 -19.71 -10.16
N SER A 267 15.84 -20.04 -11.45
CA SER A 267 16.00 -19.06 -12.54
C SER A 267 14.76 -18.18 -12.77
N GLY A 268 13.62 -18.49 -12.14
CA GLY A 268 12.34 -17.87 -12.45
C GLY A 268 11.82 -18.25 -13.84
N GLY A 269 10.88 -17.47 -14.36
CA GLY A 269 10.31 -17.65 -15.70
C GLY A 269 9.10 -18.58 -15.76
N THR A 270 8.61 -19.10 -14.64
CA THR A 270 7.37 -19.87 -14.60
C THR A 270 6.18 -18.91 -14.66
N VAL A 271 5.27 -19.11 -15.61
CA VAL A 271 3.98 -18.41 -15.60
C VAL A 271 3.08 -19.07 -14.57
N VAL A 272 2.66 -18.31 -13.57
CA VAL A 272 1.76 -18.76 -12.51
C VAL A 272 0.52 -17.88 -12.43
N VAL A 273 -0.58 -18.47 -11.99
CA VAL A 273 -1.84 -17.78 -11.71
C VAL A 273 -2.00 -17.68 -10.19
N LEU A 274 -2.11 -16.46 -9.69
CA LEU A 274 -2.51 -16.16 -8.32
C LEU A 274 -4.03 -16.03 -8.27
N THR A 275 -4.66 -16.76 -7.36
CA THR A 275 -6.11 -16.68 -7.11
C THR A 275 -6.37 -16.01 -5.76
N GLY A 276 -7.40 -15.17 -5.67
CA GLY A 276 -7.68 -14.37 -4.48
C GLY A 276 -8.95 -13.53 -4.57
N THR A 277 -8.99 -12.45 -3.79
CA THR A 277 -10.02 -11.40 -3.84
C THR A 277 -9.41 -10.01 -3.73
N GLY A 278 -10.08 -8.99 -4.27
CA GLY A 278 -9.61 -7.59 -4.19
C GLY A 278 -8.33 -7.34 -4.97
N LEU A 279 -8.05 -8.12 -6.01
CA LEU A 279 -6.80 -8.04 -6.79
C LEU A 279 -6.81 -6.92 -7.84
N THR A 280 -7.96 -6.28 -8.06
CA THR A 280 -8.05 -5.13 -8.96
C THR A 280 -7.15 -3.99 -8.48
N GLY A 281 -6.40 -3.38 -9.39
CA GLY A 281 -5.49 -2.27 -9.07
C GLY A 281 -4.19 -2.72 -8.39
N ALA A 282 -3.83 -4.01 -8.45
CA ALA A 282 -2.52 -4.46 -8.01
C ALA A 282 -1.39 -3.68 -8.69
N THR A 283 -0.46 -3.18 -7.88
CA THR A 283 0.70 -2.38 -8.30
C THR A 283 2.00 -3.17 -8.18
N ALA A 284 2.02 -4.23 -7.38
CA ALA A 284 3.19 -5.10 -7.25
C ALA A 284 2.78 -6.54 -6.89
N VAL A 285 3.58 -7.49 -7.37
CA VAL A 285 3.60 -8.89 -6.94
C VAL A 285 5.02 -9.22 -6.50
N SER A 286 5.19 -9.90 -5.37
CA SER A 286 6.49 -10.22 -4.80
C SER A 286 6.58 -11.68 -4.38
N PHE A 287 7.74 -12.30 -4.60
CA PHE A 287 8.09 -13.67 -4.21
C PHE A 287 9.24 -13.61 -3.21
N GLY A 288 8.96 -13.85 -1.91
CA GLY A 288 9.99 -13.80 -0.87
C GLY A 288 10.64 -12.41 -0.69
N GLY A 289 9.96 -11.34 -1.10
CA GLY A 289 10.51 -9.99 -1.14
C GLY A 289 11.12 -9.59 -2.49
N THR A 290 11.30 -10.54 -3.42
CA THR A 290 11.79 -10.25 -4.78
C THR A 290 10.62 -9.84 -5.68
N PRO A 291 10.63 -8.61 -6.25
CA PRO A 291 9.55 -8.16 -7.12
C PRO A 291 9.48 -8.95 -8.44
N ALA A 292 8.27 -9.33 -8.84
CA ALA A 292 8.04 -9.81 -10.20
C ALA A 292 8.06 -8.63 -11.17
N THR A 293 8.78 -8.77 -12.28
CA THR A 293 8.93 -7.71 -13.30
C THR A 293 7.78 -7.68 -14.30
N LEU A 294 6.99 -8.76 -14.40
CA LEU A 294 5.89 -8.88 -15.34
C LEU A 294 4.71 -9.62 -14.72
N PHE A 295 3.57 -8.95 -14.65
CA PHE A 295 2.28 -9.54 -14.29
C PHE A 295 1.13 -8.85 -15.02
N THR A 296 -0.03 -9.48 -15.04
CA THR A 296 -1.27 -8.98 -15.62
C THR A 296 -2.40 -9.25 -14.63
N VAL A 297 -3.16 -8.21 -14.28
CA VAL A 297 -4.38 -8.36 -13.50
C VAL A 297 -5.49 -8.81 -14.43
N ASN A 298 -5.92 -10.06 -14.32
CA ASN A 298 -6.95 -10.64 -15.20
C ASN A 298 -8.37 -10.27 -14.74
N SER A 299 -8.59 -10.27 -13.42
CA SER A 299 -9.86 -9.94 -12.79
C SER A 299 -9.62 -9.56 -11.32
N ASP A 300 -10.69 -9.23 -10.59
CA ASP A 300 -10.60 -9.02 -9.14
C ASP A 300 -10.17 -10.26 -8.35
N THR A 301 -10.20 -11.43 -8.99
CA THR A 301 -9.92 -12.73 -8.36
C THR A 301 -8.68 -13.43 -8.92
N GLN A 302 -8.07 -12.93 -10.00
CA GLN A 302 -6.92 -13.57 -10.64
C GLN A 302 -5.86 -12.60 -11.16
N ILE A 303 -4.59 -12.94 -10.92
CA ILE A 303 -3.42 -12.31 -11.52
C ILE A 303 -2.55 -13.38 -12.17
N THR A 304 -2.14 -13.16 -13.42
CA THR A 304 -1.12 -13.96 -14.09
C THR A 304 0.23 -13.28 -13.92
N VAL A 305 1.25 -13.99 -13.43
CA VAL A 305 2.57 -13.41 -13.14
C VAL A 305 3.68 -14.35 -13.61
N LEU A 306 4.76 -13.77 -14.12
CA LEU A 306 5.99 -14.50 -14.40
C LEU A 306 6.86 -14.50 -13.15
N THR A 307 7.23 -15.68 -12.63
CA THR A 307 8.02 -15.75 -11.40
C THR A 307 9.41 -15.12 -11.60
N PRO A 308 9.89 -14.28 -10.67
CA PRO A 308 11.24 -13.76 -10.72
C PRO A 308 12.26 -14.85 -10.37
N ALA A 309 13.53 -14.64 -10.72
CA ALA A 309 14.63 -15.48 -10.24
C ALA A 309 14.80 -15.32 -8.72
N HIS A 310 15.02 -16.43 -8.02
CA HIS A 310 15.20 -16.47 -6.58
C HIS A 310 16.03 -17.70 -6.20
N THR A 311 16.75 -17.65 -5.08
CA THR A 311 17.45 -18.85 -4.57
C THR A 311 16.47 -19.99 -4.30
N ALA A 312 16.94 -21.23 -4.46
CA ALA A 312 16.13 -22.41 -4.13
C ALA A 312 15.61 -22.34 -2.68
N GLY A 313 14.37 -22.77 -2.48
CA GLY A 313 13.68 -22.73 -1.19
C GLY A 313 12.23 -22.27 -1.30
N THR A 314 11.54 -22.33 -0.17
CA THR A 314 10.14 -21.94 -0.03
C THR A 314 10.03 -20.45 0.30
N VAL A 315 9.17 -19.73 -0.42
CA VAL A 315 8.89 -18.31 -0.20
C VAL A 315 7.40 -18.04 -0.05
N GLN A 316 7.06 -16.86 0.48
CA GLN A 316 5.70 -16.34 0.47
C GLN A 316 5.51 -15.39 -0.72
N VAL A 317 4.42 -15.57 -1.44
CA VAL A 317 3.98 -14.70 -2.53
C VAL A 317 2.93 -13.74 -2.01
N THR A 318 3.11 -12.45 -2.27
CA THR A 318 2.17 -11.40 -1.87
C THR A 318 1.84 -10.47 -3.04
N VAL A 319 0.65 -9.86 -2.98
CA VAL A 319 0.18 -8.84 -3.92
C VAL A 319 -0.06 -7.55 -3.16
N THR A 320 0.34 -6.41 -3.72
CA THR A 320 0.08 -5.08 -3.16
C THR A 320 -0.88 -4.30 -4.05
N THR A 321 -1.96 -3.81 -3.46
CA THR A 321 -2.95 -2.91 -4.08
C THR A 321 -3.01 -1.60 -3.27
N PRO A 322 -3.75 -0.57 -3.70
CA PRO A 322 -4.01 0.60 -2.86
C PRO A 322 -4.68 0.27 -1.51
N GLY A 323 -5.33 -0.89 -1.39
CA GLY A 323 -5.90 -1.40 -0.13
C GLY A 323 -4.88 -2.03 0.82
N GLY A 324 -3.61 -2.14 0.42
CA GLY A 324 -2.52 -2.72 1.19
C GLY A 324 -1.92 -3.99 0.57
N THR A 325 -1.10 -4.70 1.34
CA THR A 325 -0.46 -5.96 0.93
C THR A 325 -1.25 -7.16 1.44
N SER A 326 -1.46 -8.15 0.57
CA SER A 326 -2.19 -9.37 0.90
C SER A 326 -1.50 -10.23 1.95
N ASN A 327 -2.20 -11.26 2.43
CA ASN A 327 -1.55 -12.41 3.03
C ASN A 327 -0.58 -13.10 2.05
N GLY A 328 0.29 -13.96 2.58
CA GLY A 328 1.16 -14.82 1.79
C GLY A 328 0.49 -16.11 1.34
N VAL A 329 0.82 -16.56 0.13
CA VAL A 329 0.65 -17.96 -0.31
C VAL A 329 2.00 -18.57 -0.65
N THR A 330 2.17 -19.87 -0.42
CA THR A 330 3.47 -20.53 -0.53
C THR A 330 3.84 -20.86 -1.98
N TYR A 331 5.06 -20.52 -2.38
CA TYR A 331 5.68 -20.95 -3.65
C TYR A 331 7.07 -21.51 -3.39
N THR A 332 7.44 -22.60 -4.07
CA THR A 332 8.73 -23.26 -3.86
C THR A 332 9.62 -23.18 -5.09
N TYR A 333 10.77 -22.54 -4.94
CA TYR A 333 11.86 -22.61 -5.92
C TYR A 333 12.63 -23.92 -5.73
N VAL A 334 12.48 -24.85 -6.67
CA VAL A 334 13.08 -26.19 -6.59
C VAL A 334 14.29 -26.23 -7.51
N SER A 335 15.50 -26.42 -6.96
CA SER A 335 16.68 -26.64 -7.81
C SER A 335 16.49 -27.90 -8.64
N GLY A 336 16.76 -27.82 -9.95
CA GLY A 336 16.83 -29.01 -10.80
C GLY A 336 17.93 -29.98 -10.34
N LEU A 337 17.87 -31.22 -10.83
CA LEU A 337 18.89 -32.22 -10.56
C LEU A 337 20.23 -31.79 -11.17
N ALA A 338 21.32 -31.81 -10.41
CA ALA A 338 22.65 -31.52 -10.97
C ALA A 338 23.10 -32.64 -11.92
N PRO A 339 23.77 -32.36 -13.05
CA PRO A 339 24.37 -33.38 -13.90
C PRO A 339 25.39 -34.24 -13.14
N VAL A 340 25.66 -35.45 -13.62
CA VAL A 340 26.76 -36.27 -13.11
C VAL A 340 28.06 -35.71 -13.70
N ASN A 341 29.04 -35.41 -12.85
CA ASN A 341 30.31 -34.86 -13.30
C ASN A 341 31.24 -35.97 -13.81
N LEU A 342 31.41 -36.05 -15.14
CA LEU A 342 32.32 -37.01 -15.78
C LEU A 342 33.81 -36.61 -15.69
N GLY A 343 34.14 -35.42 -15.20
CA GLY A 343 35.51 -34.92 -15.16
C GLY A 343 36.18 -35.00 -16.54
N THR A 344 37.42 -35.51 -16.58
CA THR A 344 38.17 -35.73 -17.82
C THR A 344 37.60 -36.85 -18.71
N ALA A 345 36.80 -37.76 -18.14
CA ALA A 345 36.10 -38.81 -18.90
C ALA A 345 35.07 -38.24 -19.89
N SER A 346 34.61 -37.00 -19.69
CA SER A 346 33.69 -36.31 -20.61
C SER A 346 34.23 -36.19 -22.04
N THR A 347 35.56 -36.20 -22.22
CA THR A 347 36.19 -36.10 -23.54
C THR A 347 36.29 -37.44 -24.28
N PHE A 348 35.98 -38.55 -23.60
CA PHE A 348 36.08 -39.89 -24.15
C PHE A 348 34.74 -40.35 -24.69
N ALA A 349 34.67 -40.55 -26.00
CA ALA A 349 33.54 -41.22 -26.63
C ALA A 349 33.50 -42.71 -26.23
N VAL A 350 34.67 -43.32 -26.07
CA VAL A 350 34.81 -44.72 -25.64
C VAL A 350 35.95 -44.83 -24.65
N LEU A 351 35.71 -45.49 -23.51
CA LEU A 351 36.74 -45.83 -22.51
C LEU A 351 36.48 -47.23 -21.95
N GLY A 352 37.39 -48.16 -22.20
CA GLY A 352 37.36 -49.51 -21.60
C GLY A 352 38.42 -49.68 -20.52
N ALA A 353 38.18 -50.55 -19.55
CA ALA A 353 39.18 -50.82 -18.52
C ALA A 353 40.21 -51.87 -18.94
N SER A 354 39.77 -52.95 -19.59
CA SER A 354 40.66 -54.03 -20.03
C SER A 354 41.13 -53.88 -21.46
N THR A 355 40.19 -53.74 -22.41
CA THR A 355 40.45 -53.64 -23.85
C THR A 355 39.35 -52.85 -24.56
N VAL A 356 39.67 -52.23 -25.70
CA VAL A 356 38.67 -51.88 -26.71
C VAL A 356 38.91 -52.68 -27.98
N THR A 357 37.87 -53.35 -28.47
CA THR A 357 37.93 -54.19 -29.68
C THR A 357 36.87 -53.72 -30.66
N ASN A 358 37.24 -53.57 -31.93
CA ASN A 358 36.33 -53.18 -32.99
C ASN A 358 36.39 -54.17 -34.18
N ALA A 359 35.23 -54.67 -34.60
CA ALA A 359 35.14 -55.65 -35.71
C ALA A 359 34.84 -55.01 -37.08
N GLY A 360 34.36 -53.76 -37.11
CA GLY A 360 33.80 -53.14 -38.33
C GLY A 360 34.21 -51.69 -38.56
N ALA A 361 33.58 -51.00 -39.50
CA ALA A 361 33.92 -49.62 -39.86
C ALA A 361 33.34 -48.60 -38.87
N THR A 362 33.78 -48.67 -37.61
CA THR A 362 33.32 -47.77 -36.54
C THR A 362 33.93 -46.37 -36.66
N ALA A 363 33.10 -45.33 -36.55
CA ALA A 363 33.51 -43.94 -36.51
C ALA A 363 33.33 -43.37 -35.10
N ILE A 364 34.43 -42.96 -34.47
CA ILE A 364 34.44 -42.30 -33.16
C ILE A 364 34.75 -40.82 -33.34
N THR A 365 33.93 -39.94 -32.76
CA THR A 365 34.20 -38.51 -32.61
C THR A 365 34.44 -38.20 -31.13
N GLY A 366 35.69 -37.91 -30.76
CA GLY A 366 36.16 -37.78 -29.38
C GLY A 366 37.34 -38.72 -29.07
N ASN A 367 37.76 -38.79 -27.81
CA ASN A 367 38.86 -39.68 -27.40
C ASN A 367 38.41 -41.15 -27.31
N LEU A 368 39.31 -42.05 -27.66
CA LEU A 368 39.20 -43.49 -27.47
C LEU A 368 40.26 -43.92 -26.45
N GLY A 369 39.85 -44.54 -25.34
CA GLY A 369 40.74 -44.86 -24.23
C GLY A 369 40.69 -46.32 -23.78
N VAL A 370 41.83 -46.80 -23.26
CA VAL A 370 41.87 -47.98 -22.39
C VAL A 370 42.72 -47.66 -21.16
N SER A 371 42.22 -47.93 -19.96
CA SER A 371 43.03 -47.92 -18.73
C SER A 371 42.29 -48.68 -17.62
N PRO A 372 42.96 -49.55 -16.84
CA PRO A 372 44.42 -49.75 -16.76
C PRO A 372 45.01 -50.65 -17.86
N GLY A 373 44.19 -51.25 -18.70
CA GLY A 373 44.64 -52.01 -19.87
C GLY A 373 45.31 -51.14 -20.92
N THR A 374 45.85 -51.78 -21.96
CA THR A 374 46.62 -51.11 -23.02
C THR A 374 46.20 -51.51 -24.43
N ALA A 375 45.24 -52.42 -24.59
CA ALA A 375 44.92 -52.99 -25.90
C ALA A 375 43.73 -52.31 -26.56
N VAL A 376 43.99 -51.62 -27.67
CA VAL A 376 42.99 -51.14 -28.63
C VAL A 376 43.19 -51.90 -29.95
N THR A 377 42.14 -52.54 -30.46
CA THR A 377 42.20 -53.33 -31.71
C THR A 377 41.07 -52.95 -32.66
N GLY A 378 41.30 -53.05 -33.97
CA GLY A 378 40.29 -52.75 -35.00
C GLY A 378 40.23 -51.28 -35.47
N PHE A 379 41.28 -50.51 -35.22
CA PHE A 379 41.44 -49.12 -35.70
C PHE A 379 42.76 -49.01 -36.47
N PRO A 380 42.81 -49.39 -37.77
CA PRO A 380 41.71 -49.57 -38.75
C PRO A 380 40.99 -50.95 -38.72
N PRO A 381 39.78 -51.08 -39.34
CA PRO A 381 39.09 -50.10 -40.21
C PRO A 381 38.32 -49.02 -39.45
N GLY A 382 38.21 -49.12 -38.12
CA GLY A 382 37.67 -48.04 -37.30
C GLY A 382 38.49 -46.76 -37.42
N THR A 383 37.85 -45.61 -37.19
CA THR A 383 38.46 -44.29 -37.25
C THR A 383 38.13 -43.48 -35.99
N VAL A 384 39.07 -42.63 -35.58
CA VAL A 384 38.90 -41.68 -34.48
C VAL A 384 39.16 -40.28 -35.03
N THR A 385 38.20 -39.38 -34.84
CA THR A 385 38.26 -37.97 -35.27
C THR A 385 37.93 -37.06 -34.09
N GLY A 386 38.43 -35.82 -34.11
CA GLY A 386 38.18 -34.87 -33.02
C GLY A 386 38.77 -35.26 -31.65
N GLY A 387 39.63 -36.28 -31.60
CA GLY A 387 40.30 -36.78 -30.41
C GLY A 387 41.47 -37.70 -30.75
N ALA A 388 42.01 -38.39 -29.75
CA ALA A 388 43.15 -39.31 -29.89
C ALA A 388 42.86 -40.68 -29.27
N ILE A 389 43.70 -41.66 -29.62
CA ILE A 389 43.72 -42.99 -28.99
C ILE A 389 44.69 -42.95 -27.81
N HIS A 390 44.18 -43.19 -26.60
CA HIS A 390 44.91 -43.21 -25.33
C HIS A 390 44.93 -44.63 -24.75
N ALA A 391 45.99 -45.38 -25.04
CA ALA A 391 46.09 -46.79 -24.66
C ALA A 391 47.02 -46.97 -23.45
N GLY A 392 46.45 -46.97 -22.25
CA GLY A 392 47.15 -47.14 -20.97
C GLY A 392 48.07 -45.98 -20.57
N ASP A 393 47.81 -44.77 -21.08
CA ASP A 393 48.56 -43.58 -20.71
C ASP A 393 47.93 -42.82 -19.53
N ALA A 394 48.60 -41.74 -19.10
CA ALA A 394 48.16 -40.93 -17.97
C ALA A 394 46.80 -40.23 -18.21
N VAL A 395 46.46 -39.93 -19.46
CA VAL A 395 45.18 -39.26 -19.82
C VAL A 395 44.04 -40.25 -19.65
N ALA A 396 44.18 -41.47 -20.20
CA ALA A 396 43.20 -42.54 -20.00
C ALA A 396 43.11 -42.97 -18.52
N ALA A 397 44.22 -42.95 -17.78
CA ALA A 397 44.22 -43.27 -16.34
C ALA A 397 43.44 -42.24 -15.50
N GLN A 398 43.61 -40.95 -15.77
CA GLN A 398 42.83 -39.91 -15.09
C GLN A 398 41.34 -39.99 -15.47
N ALA A 399 41.03 -40.20 -16.75
CA ALA A 399 39.66 -40.37 -17.22
C ALA A 399 38.97 -41.59 -16.57
N HIS A 400 39.69 -42.70 -16.39
CA HIS A 400 39.16 -43.88 -15.68
C HIS A 400 38.87 -43.58 -14.21
N THR A 401 39.72 -42.81 -13.54
CA THR A 401 39.50 -42.36 -12.15
C THR A 401 38.25 -41.48 -12.05
N ASP A 402 38.09 -40.51 -12.96
CA ASP A 402 36.93 -39.62 -12.98
C ASP A 402 35.64 -40.38 -13.34
N LEU A 403 35.72 -41.38 -14.25
CA LEU A 403 34.62 -42.29 -14.55
C LEU A 403 34.16 -43.06 -13.30
N GLN A 404 35.11 -43.53 -12.47
CA GLN A 404 34.77 -44.21 -11.22
C GLN A 404 34.02 -43.29 -10.26
N ALA A 405 34.46 -42.05 -10.11
CA ALA A 405 33.77 -41.06 -9.30
C ALA A 405 32.35 -40.76 -9.86
N ALA A 406 32.23 -40.59 -11.17
CA ALA A 406 30.96 -40.34 -11.85
C ALA A 406 29.97 -41.50 -11.70
N TYR A 407 30.44 -42.74 -11.82
CA TYR A 407 29.62 -43.94 -11.63
C TYR A 407 29.07 -44.02 -10.20
N LEU A 408 29.92 -43.77 -9.19
CA LEU A 408 29.52 -43.77 -7.79
C LEU A 408 28.53 -42.64 -7.47
N ASP A 409 28.73 -41.44 -8.03
CA ASP A 409 27.78 -40.33 -7.93
C ASP A 409 26.41 -40.74 -8.51
N ALA A 410 26.39 -41.20 -9.78
CA ALA A 410 25.17 -41.63 -10.46
C ALA A 410 24.43 -42.75 -9.71
N ALA A 411 25.15 -43.75 -9.20
CA ALA A 411 24.59 -44.85 -8.42
C ALA A 411 24.06 -44.41 -7.04
N GLY A 412 24.68 -43.38 -6.45
CA GLY A 412 24.33 -42.82 -5.14
C GLY A 412 23.16 -41.83 -5.15
N ARG A 413 22.75 -41.31 -6.32
CA ARG A 413 21.61 -40.39 -6.42
C ARG A 413 20.32 -41.03 -5.89
N THR A 414 19.56 -40.28 -5.11
CA THR A 414 18.25 -40.72 -4.60
C THR A 414 17.26 -40.83 -5.77
N PRO A 415 16.59 -41.99 -5.98
CA PRO A 415 15.62 -42.16 -7.05
C PRO A 415 14.40 -41.24 -6.88
N THR A 416 13.99 -40.59 -7.97
CA THR A 416 12.71 -39.86 -8.05
C THR A 416 11.56 -40.80 -8.40
N ALA A 417 11.84 -41.87 -9.16
CA ALA A 417 10.87 -42.89 -9.52
C ALA A 417 11.52 -44.25 -9.77
N PHE A 418 10.72 -45.31 -9.62
CA PHE A 418 11.08 -46.65 -10.06
C PHE A 418 10.49 -46.90 -11.46
N VAL A 419 11.25 -47.56 -12.32
CA VAL A 419 10.83 -47.90 -13.69
C VAL A 419 10.72 -49.41 -13.86
N THR A 420 9.91 -49.80 -14.84
CA THR A 420 9.78 -51.20 -15.30
C THR A 420 11.06 -51.71 -15.95
N ALA A 421 11.14 -53.02 -16.12
CA ALA A 421 12.26 -53.65 -16.80
C ALA A 421 12.38 -53.29 -18.28
N ASP A 422 11.35 -52.71 -18.93
CA ASP A 422 11.43 -52.17 -20.31
C ASP A 422 10.89 -50.73 -20.35
N LEU A 423 11.61 -49.83 -21.00
CA LEU A 423 11.28 -48.40 -21.13
C LEU A 423 10.52 -48.06 -22.41
N ALA A 424 10.31 -49.01 -23.32
CA ALA A 424 9.64 -48.75 -24.59
C ALA A 424 8.24 -48.13 -24.40
N GLY A 425 7.97 -47.08 -25.17
CA GLY A 425 6.72 -46.32 -25.17
C GLY A 425 6.60 -45.25 -24.08
N GLN A 426 7.53 -45.18 -23.12
CA GLN A 426 7.47 -44.21 -22.03
C GLN A 426 7.95 -42.82 -22.46
N THR A 427 7.30 -41.79 -21.90
CA THR A 427 7.82 -40.41 -21.92
C THR A 427 8.18 -40.02 -20.50
N LEU A 428 9.46 -39.73 -20.27
CA LEU A 428 10.03 -39.44 -18.97
C LEU A 428 10.50 -37.98 -18.91
N THR A 429 10.34 -37.35 -17.76
CA THR A 429 10.82 -35.97 -17.50
C THR A 429 12.14 -36.02 -16.73
N SER A 430 12.75 -34.86 -16.43
CA SER A 430 14.00 -34.83 -15.66
C SER A 430 13.83 -35.56 -14.31
N GLY A 431 14.77 -36.46 -13.99
CA GLY A 431 14.68 -37.28 -12.79
C GLY A 431 15.75 -38.37 -12.69
N VAL A 432 15.69 -39.12 -11.58
CA VAL A 432 16.51 -40.30 -11.30
C VAL A 432 15.61 -41.53 -11.30
N TYR A 433 15.79 -42.40 -12.28
CA TYR A 433 14.96 -43.56 -12.56
C TYR A 433 15.70 -44.84 -12.18
N LYS A 434 15.14 -45.62 -11.25
CA LYS A 434 15.77 -46.86 -10.77
C LYS A 434 15.03 -48.10 -11.24
N ALA A 435 15.77 -49.05 -11.81
CA ALA A 435 15.35 -50.44 -11.98
C ALA A 435 16.15 -51.32 -11.01
N THR A 436 15.49 -52.17 -10.23
CA THR A 436 16.17 -53.10 -9.30
C THR A 436 16.94 -54.19 -10.04
N GLY A 437 16.49 -54.58 -11.22
CA GLY A 437 17.18 -55.50 -12.14
C GLY A 437 17.79 -54.76 -13.33
N GLY A 438 17.70 -55.35 -14.51
CA GLY A 438 18.15 -54.70 -15.74
C GLY A 438 17.15 -53.68 -16.28
N ILE A 439 17.65 -52.76 -17.09
CA ILE A 439 16.85 -51.89 -17.96
C ILE A 439 16.90 -52.45 -19.37
N GLY A 440 15.74 -52.76 -19.90
CA GLY A 440 15.48 -53.09 -21.30
C GLY A 440 14.97 -51.87 -22.06
N LEU A 441 15.24 -51.85 -23.35
CA LEU A 441 14.62 -50.91 -24.28
C LEU A 441 14.36 -51.66 -25.59
N ASN A 442 13.11 -52.06 -25.84
CA ASN A 442 12.70 -52.70 -27.10
C ASN A 442 11.75 -51.78 -27.88
N GLY A 443 12.26 -50.63 -28.30
CA GLY A 443 11.48 -49.59 -28.97
C GLY A 443 12.00 -48.20 -28.64
N THR A 444 11.09 -47.21 -28.59
CA THR A 444 11.44 -45.82 -28.28
C THR A 444 11.11 -45.46 -26.84
N VAL A 445 12.08 -44.88 -26.12
CA VAL A 445 11.81 -44.09 -24.91
C VAL A 445 11.99 -42.61 -25.26
N THR A 446 11.10 -41.74 -24.78
CA THR A 446 11.19 -40.29 -24.99
C THR A 446 11.57 -39.58 -23.70
N LEU A 447 12.60 -38.74 -23.75
CA LEU A 447 13.05 -37.89 -22.64
C LEU A 447 12.65 -36.44 -22.94
N ASP A 448 11.77 -35.90 -22.12
CA ASP A 448 11.18 -34.57 -22.29
C ASP A 448 11.78 -33.58 -21.29
N GLY A 449 12.54 -32.60 -21.82
CA GLY A 449 13.13 -31.54 -21.01
C GLY A 449 12.13 -30.51 -20.49
N GLN A 450 10.88 -30.53 -20.96
CA GLN A 450 9.81 -29.59 -20.60
C GLN A 450 10.21 -28.11 -20.74
N GLY A 451 11.04 -27.81 -21.75
CA GLY A 451 11.57 -26.47 -22.01
C GLY A 451 12.82 -26.12 -21.19
N ASN A 452 13.30 -27.02 -20.33
CA ASN A 452 14.54 -26.83 -19.57
C ASN A 452 15.75 -27.41 -20.33
N PRO A 453 16.67 -26.58 -20.87
CA PRO A 453 17.88 -27.06 -21.55
C PRO A 453 18.88 -27.77 -20.61
N ASN A 454 18.71 -27.60 -19.30
CA ASN A 454 19.52 -28.24 -18.27
C ASN A 454 18.77 -29.43 -17.60
N ALA A 455 17.77 -30.00 -18.27
CA ALA A 455 17.08 -31.19 -17.78
C ALA A 455 18.03 -32.38 -17.68
N VAL A 456 18.11 -33.01 -16.50
CA VAL A 456 19.00 -34.14 -16.22
C VAL A 456 18.20 -35.41 -16.05
N PHE A 457 18.68 -36.49 -16.67
CA PHE A 457 18.10 -37.82 -16.63
C PHE A 457 19.17 -38.81 -16.17
N ILE A 458 18.92 -39.50 -15.06
CA ILE A 458 19.84 -40.52 -14.54
C ILE A 458 19.08 -41.84 -14.45
N PHE A 459 19.55 -42.86 -15.15
CA PHE A 459 19.03 -44.21 -15.10
C PHE A 459 19.96 -45.08 -14.29
N GLN A 460 19.44 -45.74 -13.25
CA GLN A 460 20.15 -46.68 -12.40
C GLN A 460 19.63 -48.10 -12.66
N ALA A 461 20.39 -48.91 -13.40
CA ALA A 461 20.11 -50.32 -13.59
C ALA A 461 20.89 -51.15 -12.56
N GLY A 462 20.19 -51.98 -11.78
CA GLY A 462 20.80 -52.90 -10.82
C GLY A 462 21.66 -53.99 -11.47
N SER A 463 21.35 -54.38 -12.72
CA SER A 463 22.18 -55.29 -13.51
C SER A 463 22.49 -54.73 -14.90
N THR A 464 21.80 -55.16 -15.95
CA THR A 464 22.17 -54.90 -17.35
C THR A 464 21.42 -53.71 -17.96
N LEU A 465 21.97 -53.12 -19.01
CA LEU A 465 21.23 -52.29 -19.96
C LEU A 465 21.18 -53.03 -21.31
N ILE A 466 20.00 -53.38 -21.81
CA ILE A 466 19.87 -54.14 -23.06
C ILE A 466 18.90 -53.44 -23.99
N THR A 467 19.34 -53.11 -25.20
CA THR A 467 18.44 -52.59 -26.24
C THR A 467 18.15 -53.66 -27.29
N GLY A 468 16.89 -53.75 -27.73
CA GLY A 468 16.50 -54.50 -28.91
C GLY A 468 16.95 -53.79 -30.19
N ALA A 469 16.87 -54.47 -31.33
CA ALA A 469 17.22 -53.86 -32.62
C ALA A 469 16.32 -52.65 -32.94
N ASN A 470 16.90 -51.61 -33.54
CA ASN A 470 16.22 -50.36 -33.93
C ASN A 470 15.61 -49.58 -32.74
N SER A 471 16.14 -49.75 -31.53
CA SER A 471 15.68 -49.01 -30.37
C SER A 471 16.12 -47.55 -30.41
N VAL A 472 15.38 -46.66 -29.75
CA VAL A 472 15.64 -45.22 -29.81
C VAL A 472 15.51 -44.58 -28.42
N VAL A 473 16.50 -43.77 -28.04
CA VAL A 473 16.36 -42.79 -26.94
C VAL A 473 16.13 -41.43 -27.58
N ASN A 474 14.86 -41.01 -27.62
CA ASN A 474 14.44 -39.77 -28.27
C ASN A 474 14.48 -38.61 -27.28
N LEU A 475 15.11 -37.49 -27.65
CA LEU A 475 15.22 -36.29 -26.81
C LEU A 475 14.34 -35.17 -27.37
N ILE A 476 13.49 -34.57 -26.54
CA ILE A 476 12.61 -33.47 -26.95
C ILE A 476 12.63 -32.30 -25.95
N ASN A 477 12.13 -31.13 -26.40
CA ASN A 477 11.87 -29.95 -25.58
C ASN A 477 13.03 -29.54 -24.64
N GLY A 478 14.25 -29.51 -25.16
CA GLY A 478 15.44 -29.08 -24.41
C GLY A 478 16.22 -30.20 -23.71
N ALA A 479 15.77 -31.45 -23.74
CA ALA A 479 16.61 -32.57 -23.31
C ALA A 479 17.86 -32.69 -24.21
N THR A 480 19.04 -32.87 -23.61
CA THR A 480 20.31 -33.01 -24.32
C THR A 480 21.04 -34.28 -23.89
N ALA A 481 21.77 -34.92 -24.80
CA ALA A 481 22.49 -36.16 -24.51
C ALA A 481 23.56 -35.99 -23.43
N HIS A 482 24.16 -34.79 -23.31
CA HIS A 482 25.15 -34.47 -22.28
C HIS A 482 24.60 -34.63 -20.86
N ASN A 483 23.29 -34.45 -20.67
CA ASN A 483 22.62 -34.52 -19.37
C ASN A 483 21.87 -35.85 -19.15
N VAL A 484 22.12 -36.86 -19.98
CA VAL A 484 21.55 -38.20 -19.84
C VAL A 484 22.65 -39.18 -19.41
N PHE A 485 22.43 -39.89 -18.31
CA PHE A 485 23.40 -40.80 -17.71
C PHE A 485 22.76 -42.16 -17.43
N TRP A 486 23.43 -43.23 -17.87
CA TRP A 486 23.00 -44.61 -17.70
C TRP A 486 24.03 -45.33 -16.84
N GLN A 487 23.78 -45.39 -15.54
CA GLN A 487 24.58 -46.17 -14.60
C GLN A 487 24.08 -47.62 -14.59
N VAL A 488 24.98 -48.57 -14.89
CA VAL A 488 24.63 -49.98 -15.10
C VAL A 488 25.46 -50.89 -14.19
N GLY A 489 24.79 -51.63 -13.32
CA GLY A 489 25.41 -52.49 -12.30
C GLY A 489 26.26 -53.65 -12.83
N SER A 490 26.06 -54.04 -14.09
CA SER A 490 26.91 -55.00 -14.79
C SER A 490 27.32 -54.49 -16.18
N SER A 491 26.63 -54.90 -17.24
CA SER A 491 27.05 -54.67 -18.62
C SER A 491 25.93 -54.06 -19.46
N ALA A 492 26.32 -53.26 -20.46
CA ALA A 492 25.40 -52.78 -21.48
C ALA A 492 25.58 -53.54 -22.81
N THR A 493 24.46 -53.90 -23.43
CA THR A 493 24.42 -54.48 -24.78
C THR A 493 23.45 -53.67 -25.63
N LEU A 494 23.98 -52.93 -26.60
CA LEU A 494 23.15 -52.19 -27.55
C LEU A 494 22.88 -53.04 -28.80
N GLY A 495 21.61 -53.36 -29.04
CA GLY A 495 21.14 -54.08 -30.22
C GLY A 495 21.36 -53.31 -31.52
N ALA A 496 21.28 -54.04 -32.64
CA ALA A 496 21.67 -53.52 -33.95
C ALA A 496 20.82 -52.32 -34.37
N ASN A 497 21.43 -51.34 -35.02
CA ASN A 497 20.78 -50.11 -35.50
C ASN A 497 20.07 -49.28 -34.41
N THR A 498 20.43 -49.47 -33.13
CA THR A 498 19.93 -48.60 -32.05
C THR A 498 20.42 -47.17 -32.24
N ASN A 499 19.55 -46.18 -32.02
CA ASN A 499 19.91 -44.77 -31.91
C ASN A 499 19.84 -44.35 -30.43
N PHE A 500 20.99 -44.37 -29.77
CA PHE A 500 21.12 -44.18 -28.33
C PHE A 500 21.57 -42.75 -28.00
N ALA A 501 21.01 -42.19 -26.94
CA ALA A 501 21.41 -40.88 -26.42
C ALA A 501 21.77 -40.98 -24.93
N GLY A 502 22.92 -40.40 -24.59
CA GLY A 502 23.43 -40.32 -23.21
C GLY A 502 24.75 -41.06 -23.00
N ASN A 503 25.29 -40.87 -21.81
CA ASN A 503 26.54 -41.44 -21.35
C ASN A 503 26.27 -42.76 -20.62
N ILE A 504 26.87 -43.84 -21.09
CA ILE A 504 26.76 -45.18 -20.50
C ILE A 504 27.96 -45.39 -19.58
N LEU A 505 27.69 -45.66 -18.30
CA LEU A 505 28.69 -45.92 -17.26
C LEU A 505 28.42 -47.31 -16.70
N THR A 506 29.16 -48.31 -17.16
CA THR A 506 28.93 -49.71 -16.77
C THR A 506 29.99 -50.21 -15.82
N PHE A 507 29.60 -51.08 -14.90
CA PHE A 507 30.53 -51.67 -13.96
C PHE A 507 31.47 -52.66 -14.65
N THR A 508 30.95 -53.49 -15.56
CA THR A 508 31.68 -54.63 -16.12
C THR A 508 32.09 -54.40 -17.56
N SER A 509 31.19 -54.28 -18.52
CA SER A 509 31.57 -54.25 -19.95
C SER A 509 30.48 -53.69 -20.84
N ASP A 510 30.87 -53.24 -22.02
CA ASP A 510 29.94 -52.75 -23.05
C ASP A 510 30.08 -53.51 -24.35
N THR A 511 28.95 -53.82 -24.98
CA THR A 511 28.88 -54.40 -26.32
C THR A 511 27.95 -53.57 -27.17
N VAL A 512 28.50 -52.90 -28.18
CA VAL A 512 27.77 -52.08 -29.14
C VAL A 512 27.75 -52.82 -30.47
N THR A 513 26.58 -53.32 -30.87
CA THR A 513 26.46 -54.17 -32.07
C THR A 513 26.31 -53.35 -33.35
N THR A 514 26.31 -54.02 -34.50
CA THR A 514 26.37 -53.39 -35.83
C THR A 514 25.33 -52.30 -36.08
N GLY A 515 25.77 -51.18 -36.68
CA GLY A 515 24.91 -50.09 -37.13
C GLY A 515 24.39 -49.17 -36.02
N THR A 516 24.73 -49.41 -34.74
CA THR A 516 24.31 -48.56 -33.63
C THR A 516 24.97 -47.17 -33.71
N THR A 517 24.17 -46.14 -33.46
CA THR A 517 24.61 -44.75 -33.25
C THR A 517 24.47 -44.39 -31.77
N VAL A 518 25.52 -43.83 -31.17
CA VAL A 518 25.51 -43.32 -29.80
C VAL A 518 25.87 -41.84 -29.83
N ASN A 519 24.91 -40.99 -29.47
CA ASN A 519 25.15 -39.60 -29.12
C ASN A 519 25.43 -39.55 -27.61
N GLY A 520 26.70 -39.65 -27.26
CA GLY A 520 27.21 -39.76 -25.91
C GLY A 520 28.40 -40.72 -25.81
N SER A 521 28.66 -41.18 -24.59
CA SER A 521 29.88 -41.93 -24.28
C SER A 521 29.58 -43.39 -23.91
N VAL A 522 30.50 -44.31 -24.23
CA VAL A 522 30.44 -45.74 -23.89
C VAL A 522 31.62 -46.07 -22.97
N LEU A 523 31.36 -46.18 -21.67
CA LEU A 523 32.39 -46.17 -20.64
C LEU A 523 32.24 -47.38 -19.69
N ALA A 524 33.22 -48.29 -19.73
CA ALA A 524 33.25 -49.51 -18.92
C ALA A 524 34.33 -49.47 -17.83
N LEU A 525 33.94 -49.62 -16.57
CA LEU A 525 34.82 -49.48 -15.40
C LEU A 525 35.79 -50.62 -15.16
N ASN A 526 35.41 -51.88 -15.41
CA ASN A 526 36.24 -53.04 -15.04
C ASN A 526 36.50 -54.02 -16.19
N GLY A 527 35.98 -53.78 -17.38
CA GLY A 527 36.13 -54.69 -18.50
C GLY A 527 36.17 -54.01 -19.86
N ALA A 528 35.78 -54.75 -20.88
CA ALA A 528 36.01 -54.38 -22.27
C ALA A 528 34.87 -53.53 -22.84
N VAL A 529 35.20 -52.73 -23.85
CA VAL A 529 34.21 -52.20 -24.80
C VAL A 529 34.40 -52.91 -26.14
N THR A 530 33.34 -53.54 -26.64
CA THR A 530 33.32 -54.24 -27.94
C THR A 530 32.42 -53.49 -28.91
N LEU A 531 32.95 -53.19 -30.10
CA LEU A 531 32.31 -52.37 -31.14
C LEU A 531 32.24 -53.14 -32.47
N ASP A 532 31.26 -52.79 -33.29
CA ASP A 532 31.10 -53.28 -34.66
C ASP A 532 30.36 -52.23 -35.48
N THR A 533 31.02 -51.61 -36.47
CA THR A 533 30.40 -50.71 -37.46
C THR A 533 29.46 -49.67 -36.81
N ASN A 534 29.98 -48.94 -35.81
CA ASN A 534 29.21 -47.97 -35.02
C ASN A 534 29.50 -46.52 -35.40
N THR A 535 28.62 -45.60 -34.98
CA THR A 535 28.93 -44.16 -34.92
C THR A 535 28.80 -43.70 -33.47
N ILE A 536 29.88 -43.24 -32.85
CA ILE A 536 29.88 -42.80 -31.44
C ILE A 536 30.45 -41.40 -31.37
N THR A 537 29.69 -40.47 -30.82
CA THR A 537 30.11 -39.07 -30.64
C THR A 537 30.02 -38.72 -29.17
N ALA A 538 31.15 -38.39 -28.53
CA ALA A 538 31.16 -37.96 -27.14
C ALA A 538 30.13 -36.82 -26.94
N ALA A 539 29.40 -36.87 -25.83
CA ALA A 539 28.30 -35.94 -25.58
C ALA A 539 28.84 -34.50 -25.51
#